data_AF-A0A2D1SUT2-F1
#
_entry.id   AF-A0A2D1SUT2-F1
#
_cell.length_a   1.000
_cell.length_b   1.000
_cell.length_c   1.000
_cell.angle_alpha   90.00
_cell.angle_beta   90.00
_cell.angle_gamma   90.00
#
_symmetry.space_group_name_H-M   'P 1'
#
loop_
_entity.id
_entity.type
_entity.pdbx_description
1 polymer ?
#
loop_
_entity_poly.entity_id
_entity_poly.type
_entity_poly.pdbx_seq_one_letter_code
_entity_poly.pdbx_strand_id
1 'polypeptide(L)'
;MVKQYLVLLGFVFIVFIPTQNAKSETNSEVEGMYVTTEDIISDIIFPTIDKRVIKEYGGDNHLIWQWKRIVGITYNENHSYDVTVRIEIPSKKLNENVKEDLVKVRISPSCDSEKINKQICNHEFKVEILDYKHLSQ
;
A
#
# COMPACT_ATOMS: atom_id res chain seq x y z
N MET A 1 -14.96 22.36 -44.00
CA MET A 1 -13.48 22.36 -43.92
C MET A 1 -12.92 22.41 -42.50
N VAL A 2 -13.52 23.11 -41.53
CA VAL A 2 -12.95 23.24 -40.16
C VAL A 2 -12.94 21.93 -39.34
N LYS A 3 -13.91 21.03 -39.53
CA LYS A 3 -14.01 19.76 -38.77
C LYS A 3 -12.88 18.76 -39.04
N GLN A 4 -12.31 18.73 -40.25
CA GLN A 4 -11.21 17.80 -40.57
C GLN A 4 -9.88 18.23 -39.94
N TYR A 5 -9.65 19.53 -39.78
CA TYR A 5 -8.43 20.04 -39.12
C TYR A 5 -8.42 19.80 -37.61
N LEU A 6 -9.59 19.80 -36.95
CA LEU A 6 -9.70 19.49 -35.52
C LEU A 6 -9.34 18.04 -35.18
N VAL A 7 -9.70 17.10 -36.06
CA VAL A 7 -9.33 15.68 -35.91
C VAL A 7 -7.82 15.50 -36.08
N LEU A 8 -7.23 16.18 -37.07
CA LEU A 8 -5.77 16.19 -37.29
C LEU A 8 -5.01 16.82 -36.12
N LEU A 9 -5.52 17.91 -35.55
CA LEU A 9 -4.91 18.55 -34.38
C LEU A 9 -4.92 17.63 -33.16
N GLY A 10 -6.00 16.89 -32.94
CA GLY A 10 -6.13 15.92 -31.84
C GLY A 10 -5.12 14.78 -31.92
N PHE A 11 -4.81 14.28 -33.12
CA PHE A 11 -3.79 13.23 -33.31
C PHE A 11 -2.36 13.74 -33.04
N VAL A 12 -2.08 15.01 -33.32
CA VAL A 12 -0.75 15.60 -33.06
C VAL A 12 -0.46 15.68 -31.55
N PHE A 13 -1.47 15.95 -30.72
CA PHE A 13 -1.27 16.04 -29.26
C PHE A 13 -0.97 14.69 -28.58
N ILE A 14 -1.39 13.56 -29.15
CA ILE A 14 -1.12 12.23 -28.57
C ILE A 14 0.37 11.87 -28.66
N VAL A 15 1.08 12.40 -29.67
CA VAL A 15 2.53 12.13 -29.87
C VAL A 15 3.41 12.88 -28.86
N PHE A 16 2.91 13.96 -28.27
CA PHE A 16 3.67 14.81 -27.34
C PHE A 16 3.48 14.47 -25.86
N ILE A 17 2.76 13.41 -25.53
CA ILE A 17 2.71 12.95 -24.14
C ILE A 17 4.05 12.26 -23.87
N PRO A 18 4.91 12.81 -22.99
CA PRO A 18 6.11 12.09 -22.59
C PRO A 18 5.65 10.86 -21.81
N THR A 19 5.66 9.70 -22.47
CA THR A 19 5.56 8.42 -21.79
C THR A 19 6.77 8.35 -20.86
N GLN A 20 6.58 8.62 -19.57
CA GLN A 20 7.57 8.30 -18.55
C GLN A 20 7.70 6.78 -18.51
N ASN A 21 8.52 6.23 -19.40
CA ASN A 21 8.96 4.86 -19.33
C ASN A 21 10.00 4.80 -18.22
N ALA A 22 9.58 4.37 -17.03
CA ALA A 22 10.51 3.97 -16.00
C ALA A 22 11.32 2.78 -16.54
N LYS A 23 12.57 3.01 -16.94
CA LYS A 23 13.49 1.93 -17.32
C LYS A 23 13.87 1.21 -16.03
N SER A 24 13.30 0.04 -15.77
CA SER A 24 13.88 -0.87 -14.78
C SER A 24 15.28 -1.25 -15.24
N GLU A 25 16.25 -1.24 -14.33
CA GLU A 25 17.57 -1.81 -14.61
C GLU A 25 17.39 -3.28 -15.04
N THR A 26 17.72 -3.58 -16.30
CA THR A 26 17.70 -4.95 -16.82
C THR A 26 18.87 -5.71 -16.23
N ASN A 27 18.61 -6.47 -15.17
CA ASN A 27 19.55 -7.47 -14.66
C ASN A 27 19.17 -8.83 -15.26
N SER A 28 20.15 -9.54 -15.82
CA SER A 28 19.92 -10.66 -16.75
C SER A 28 19.80 -12.04 -16.09
N GLU A 29 19.53 -12.15 -14.79
CA GLU A 29 19.46 -13.45 -14.13
C GLU A 29 18.31 -13.49 -13.12
N VAL A 30 17.51 -14.56 -13.23
CA VAL A 30 16.23 -14.83 -12.57
C VAL A 30 15.04 -14.11 -13.21
N GLU A 31 14.03 -14.89 -13.66
CA GLU A 31 12.69 -14.39 -13.98
C GLU A 31 12.07 -13.88 -12.67
N GLY A 32 12.50 -12.70 -12.23
CA GLY A 32 12.08 -12.10 -10.97
C GLY A 32 10.60 -11.78 -11.03
N MET A 33 9.87 -12.12 -9.97
CA MET A 33 8.48 -11.68 -9.82
C MET A 33 8.47 -10.15 -9.76
N TYR A 34 7.75 -9.52 -10.68
CA TYR A 34 7.49 -8.08 -10.63
C TYR A 34 6.66 -7.79 -9.37
N VAL A 35 7.19 -6.97 -8.48
CA VAL A 35 6.55 -6.52 -7.23
C VAL A 35 6.50 -5.01 -7.19
N THR A 36 5.39 -4.45 -6.73
CA THR A 36 5.22 -3.01 -6.53
C THR A 36 5.60 -2.60 -5.12
N THR A 37 5.79 -1.30 -4.90
CA THR A 37 5.99 -0.76 -3.54
C THR A 37 4.80 -1.03 -2.62
N GLU A 38 3.58 -1.05 -3.15
CA GLU A 38 2.39 -1.37 -2.37
C GLU A 38 2.37 -2.84 -1.95
N ASP A 39 2.83 -3.76 -2.81
CA ASP A 39 2.97 -5.18 -2.46
C ASP A 39 3.96 -5.38 -1.32
N ILE A 40 5.12 -4.71 -1.37
CA ILE A 40 6.13 -4.76 -0.30
C ILE A 40 5.57 -4.22 1.01
N ILE A 41 4.89 -3.07 0.98
CA ILE A 41 4.29 -2.49 2.19
C ILE A 41 3.19 -3.39 2.74
N SER A 42 2.34 -3.94 1.85
CA SER A 42 1.29 -4.89 2.23
C SER A 42 1.89 -6.09 2.94
N ASP A 43 2.93 -6.72 2.39
CA ASP A 43 3.61 -7.87 3.00
C ASP A 43 4.13 -7.57 4.41
N ILE A 44 4.72 -6.38 4.61
CA ILE A 44 5.25 -5.95 5.92
C ILE A 44 4.14 -5.80 6.97
N ILE A 45 2.99 -5.21 6.60
CA ILE A 45 1.98 -4.79 7.58
C ILE A 45 0.81 -5.76 7.72
N PHE A 46 0.54 -6.58 6.69
CA PHE A 46 -0.61 -7.47 6.62
C PHE A 46 -0.75 -8.35 7.87
N PRO A 47 0.30 -9.03 8.38
CA PRO A 47 0.16 -9.88 9.56
C PRO A 47 -0.27 -9.11 10.82
N THR A 48 0.14 -7.85 10.95
CA THR A 48 -0.20 -7.00 12.11
C THR A 48 -1.63 -6.47 12.00
N ILE A 49 -2.04 -6.06 10.81
CA ILE A 49 -3.41 -5.62 10.55
C ILE A 49 -4.39 -6.79 10.68
N ASP A 50 -4.05 -7.96 10.15
CA ASP A 50 -4.88 -9.15 10.18
C ASP A 50 -5.24 -9.56 11.61
N LYS A 51 -4.22 -9.68 12.48
CA LYS A 51 -4.42 -9.92 13.93
C LYS A 51 -5.33 -8.88 14.57
N ARG A 52 -5.22 -7.61 14.17
CA ARG A 52 -6.07 -6.54 14.72
C ARG A 52 -7.51 -6.65 14.22
N VAL A 53 -7.72 -6.91 12.94
CA VAL A 53 -9.05 -7.08 12.32
C VAL A 53 -9.78 -8.26 12.96
N ILE A 54 -9.10 -9.41 13.12
CA ILE A 54 -9.67 -10.61 13.78
C ILE A 54 -10.15 -10.25 15.19
N LYS A 55 -9.33 -9.52 15.96
CA LYS A 55 -9.68 -9.08 17.31
C LYS A 55 -10.87 -8.11 17.32
N GLU A 56 -10.92 -7.16 16.38
CA GLU A 56 -11.95 -6.13 16.32
C GLU A 56 -13.32 -6.70 15.96
N TYR A 57 -13.38 -7.62 14.98
CA TYR A 57 -14.63 -8.16 14.46
C TYR A 57 -15.04 -9.50 15.09
N GLY A 58 -14.26 -10.00 16.06
CA GLY A 58 -14.56 -11.20 16.83
C GLY A 58 -14.83 -12.44 15.96
N GLY A 59 -14.21 -12.52 14.78
CA GLY A 59 -14.39 -13.63 13.86
C GLY A 59 -13.44 -14.78 14.14
N ASP A 60 -13.89 -15.98 13.77
CA ASP A 60 -13.02 -17.10 13.46
C ASP A 60 -12.01 -16.65 12.38
N ASN A 61 -10.88 -17.37 12.23
CA ASN A 61 -9.80 -17.11 11.25
C ASN A 61 -10.23 -17.11 9.75
N HIS A 62 -11.52 -16.94 9.46
CA HIS A 62 -12.14 -16.97 8.13
C HIS A 62 -12.68 -15.60 7.69
N LEU A 63 -12.53 -14.55 8.51
CA LEU A 63 -12.78 -13.16 8.07
C LEU A 63 -11.65 -12.69 7.17
N ILE A 64 -11.78 -12.98 5.87
CA ILE A 64 -10.86 -12.47 4.84
C ILE A 64 -11.27 -11.02 4.53
N TRP A 65 -10.66 -10.06 5.21
CA TRP A 65 -10.73 -8.66 4.83
C TRP A 65 -9.96 -8.41 3.53
N GLN A 66 -10.30 -7.35 2.82
CA GLN A 66 -9.69 -7.03 1.53
C GLN A 66 -8.86 -5.75 1.64
N TRP A 67 -7.66 -5.80 1.05
CA TRP A 67 -6.84 -4.62 0.86
C TRP A 67 -7.46 -3.73 -0.20
N LYS A 68 -7.69 -2.45 0.11
CA LYS A 68 -8.22 -1.49 -0.87
C LYS A 68 -7.13 -0.61 -1.46
N ARG A 69 -6.41 0.11 -0.60
CA ARG A 69 -5.28 0.98 -0.99
C ARG A 69 -4.55 1.57 0.20
N ILE A 70 -3.31 1.98 -0.02
CA ILE A 70 -2.63 2.96 0.83
C ILE A 70 -3.29 4.34 0.65
N VAL A 71 -3.64 4.98 1.76
CA VAL A 71 -4.20 6.35 1.80
C VAL A 71 -3.10 7.40 1.94
N GLY A 72 -2.04 7.08 2.68
CA GLY A 72 -0.90 7.97 2.86
C GLY A 72 0.26 7.32 3.60
N ILE A 73 1.45 7.84 3.35
CA ILE A 73 2.71 7.44 3.99
C ILE A 73 3.36 8.71 4.51
N THR A 74 3.71 8.74 5.79
CA THR A 74 4.43 9.85 6.42
C THR A 74 5.74 9.33 7.00
N TYR A 75 6.85 9.97 6.64
CA TYR A 75 8.15 9.68 7.22
C TYR A 75 8.33 10.45 8.53
N ASN A 76 8.89 9.79 9.55
CA ASN A 76 9.20 10.38 10.85
C ASN A 76 10.72 10.55 11.02
N GLU A 77 11.14 11.52 11.84
CA GLU A 77 12.57 11.84 12.06
C GLU A 77 13.38 10.66 12.64
N ASN A 78 12.73 9.70 13.29
CA ASN A 78 13.36 8.49 13.84
C ASN A 78 13.47 7.34 12.83
N HIS A 79 13.42 7.63 11.53
CA HIS A 79 13.46 6.65 10.44
C HIS A 79 12.30 5.65 10.41
N SER A 80 11.19 5.95 11.08
CA SER A 80 9.95 5.18 10.98
C SER A 80 8.99 5.78 9.95
N TYR A 81 8.04 4.96 9.49
CA TYR A 81 7.01 5.34 8.53
C TYR A 81 5.63 5.10 9.14
N ASP A 82 4.80 6.14 9.16
CA ASP A 82 3.38 6.02 9.47
C ASP A 82 2.64 5.77 8.15
N VAL A 83 2.09 4.56 7.99
CA VAL A 83 1.31 4.17 6.82
C VAL A 83 -0.16 4.09 7.21
N THR A 84 -1.01 4.81 6.49
CA THR A 84 -2.47 4.71 6.64
C THR A 84 -3.03 3.91 5.48
N VAL A 85 -3.74 2.83 5.77
CA VAL A 85 -4.35 1.97 4.76
C VAL A 85 -5.86 1.92 4.90
N ARG A 86 -6.55 1.76 3.78
CA ARG A 86 -7.98 1.50 3.73
C ARG A 86 -8.20 0.02 3.46
N ILE A 87 -9.03 -0.59 4.28
CA ILE A 87 -9.39 -2.01 4.17
C ILE A 87 -10.90 -2.14 4.08
N GLU A 88 -11.33 -3.23 3.46
CA GLU A 88 -12.73 -3.61 3.34
C GLU A 88 -13.01 -4.84 4.20
N ILE A 89 -14.03 -4.73 5.04
CA ILE A 89 -14.49 -5.81 5.90
C ILE A 89 -15.77 -6.37 5.30
N PRO A 90 -15.76 -7.62 4.80
CA PRO A 90 -16.95 -8.22 4.25
C PRO A 90 -18.02 -8.38 5.34
N SER A 91 -19.28 -8.14 5.00
CA SER A 91 -20.37 -8.48 5.92
C SER A 91 -20.61 -9.99 5.93
N LYS A 92 -20.96 -10.53 7.11
CA LYS A 92 -21.45 -11.90 7.26
C LYS A 92 -22.83 -12.11 6.63
N LYS A 93 -23.57 -11.05 6.30
CA LYS A 93 -24.90 -11.13 5.67
C LYS A 93 -24.84 -10.72 4.20
N LEU A 94 -25.49 -11.51 3.36
CA LEU A 94 -25.50 -11.34 1.89
C LEU A 94 -26.02 -9.97 1.41
N ASN A 95 -26.79 -9.25 2.23
CA ASN A 95 -27.48 -8.00 1.86
C ASN A 95 -26.97 -6.77 2.65
N GLU A 96 -25.88 -6.90 3.39
CA GLU A 96 -25.27 -5.76 4.09
C GLU A 96 -24.10 -5.22 3.28
N ASN A 97 -23.96 -3.89 3.26
CA ASN A 97 -22.84 -3.25 2.58
C ASN A 97 -21.51 -3.68 3.20
N VAL A 98 -20.49 -3.75 2.35
CA VAL A 98 -19.09 -3.88 2.79
C VAL A 98 -18.74 -2.68 3.65
N LYS A 99 -18.16 -2.93 4.83
CA LYS A 99 -17.67 -1.89 5.72
C LYS A 99 -16.26 -1.52 5.31
N GLU A 100 -15.90 -0.25 5.46
CA GLU A 100 -14.53 0.20 5.22
C GLU A 100 -13.93 0.69 6.53
N ASP A 101 -12.68 0.32 6.78
CA ASP A 101 -11.91 0.80 7.91
C ASP A 101 -10.63 1.47 7.43
N LEU A 102 -10.13 2.42 8.23
CA LEU A 102 -8.78 2.97 8.13
C LEU A 102 -7.92 2.42 9.24
N VAL A 103 -6.76 1.88 8.88
CA VAL A 103 -5.78 1.41 9.83
C VAL A 103 -4.50 2.21 9.64
N LYS A 104 -4.04 2.87 10.70
CA LYS A 104 -2.77 3.57 10.72
C LYS A 104 -1.76 2.71 11.45
N VAL A 105 -0.66 2.39 10.79
CA VAL A 105 0.43 1.58 11.35
C VAL A 105 1.73 2.36 11.32
N ARG A 106 2.61 2.09 12.28
CA ARG A 106 4.00 2.54 12.30
C ARG A 106 4.92 1.39 11.98
N ILE A 107 5.69 1.54 10.91
CA ILE A 107 6.77 0.64 10.52
C ILE A 107 8.06 1.29 10.97
N SER A 108 8.79 0.65 11.88
CA SER A 108 10.09 1.12 12.34
C SER A 108 11.15 0.07 12.02
N PRO A 109 12.38 0.46 11.68
CA PRO A 109 13.49 -0.47 11.70
C PRO A 109 13.62 -1.08 13.10
N SER A 110 13.98 -2.36 13.21
CA SER A 110 14.23 -3.02 14.50
C SER A 110 15.44 -2.45 15.26
N CYS A 111 16.18 -1.53 14.65
CA CYS A 111 17.41 -0.95 15.17
C CYS A 111 17.38 0.56 15.29
N ASP A 112 18.25 1.08 16.15
CA ASP A 112 18.54 2.51 16.23
C ASP A 112 19.16 3.03 14.92
N SER A 113 18.97 4.32 14.66
CA SER A 113 19.42 4.99 13.44
C SER A 113 20.95 4.93 13.26
N GLU A 114 21.70 4.92 14.37
CA GLU A 114 23.17 4.85 14.34
C GLU A 114 23.67 3.50 13.80
N LYS A 115 23.02 2.39 14.17
CA LYS A 115 23.34 1.05 13.69
C LYS A 115 22.86 0.79 12.27
N ILE A 116 21.75 1.38 11.85
CA ILE A 116 21.27 1.33 10.45
C ILE A 116 22.30 1.93 9.50
N ASN A 117 22.84 3.11 9.84
CA ASN A 117 23.85 3.78 9.04
C ASN A 117 25.15 2.97 8.90
N LYS A 118 25.42 2.06 9.85
CA LYS A 118 26.58 1.17 9.86
C LYS A 118 26.29 -0.22 9.25
N GLN A 119 25.06 -0.48 8.78
CA GLN A 119 24.60 -1.76 8.22
C GLN A 119 24.79 -2.98 9.16
N ILE A 120 24.72 -2.78 10.48
CA ILE A 120 25.02 -3.82 11.50
C ILE A 120 23.79 -4.68 11.86
N CYS A 121 22.61 -4.35 11.34
CA CYS A 121 21.35 -4.83 11.90
C CYS A 121 20.66 -6.00 11.20
N ASN A 122 19.93 -6.78 12.01
CA ASN A 122 18.98 -7.77 11.52
C ASN A 122 17.81 -7.06 10.83
N HIS A 123 17.42 -7.57 9.66
CA HIS A 123 16.53 -6.93 8.69
C HIS A 123 15.03 -7.01 9.06
N GLU A 124 14.69 -6.99 10.35
CA GLU A 124 13.29 -7.07 10.78
C GLU A 124 12.68 -5.67 10.96
N PHE A 125 11.40 -5.53 10.61
CA PHE A 125 10.60 -4.33 10.88
C PHE A 125 9.76 -4.54 12.14
N LYS A 126 9.74 -3.55 13.02
CA LYS A 126 8.75 -3.44 14.08
C LYS A 126 7.50 -2.76 13.51
N VAL A 127 6.35 -3.42 13.56
CA VAL A 127 5.08 -2.87 13.09
C VAL A 127 4.11 -2.71 14.25
N GLU A 128 3.57 -1.51 14.43
CA GLU A 128 2.65 -1.15 15.52
C GLU A 128 1.37 -0.52 14.96
N ILE A 129 0.21 -0.89 15.51
CA ILE A 129 -1.05 -0.19 15.21
C ILE A 129 -1.06 1.13 15.99
N LEU A 130 -1.10 2.26 15.29
CA LEU A 130 -1.24 3.59 15.89
C LEU A 130 -2.70 4.00 16.05
N ASP A 131 -3.53 3.68 15.05
CA ASP A 131 -4.96 4.02 15.04
C ASP A 131 -5.76 3.01 14.23
N TYR A 132 -7.03 2.82 14.61
CA TYR A 132 -7.97 1.95 13.92
C TYR A 132 -9.34 2.64 13.92
N LYS A 133 -9.81 3.03 12.73
CA LYS A 133 -11.01 3.84 12.58
C LYS A 133 -12.00 3.19 11.63
N HIS A 134 -13.22 2.98 12.12
CA HIS A 134 -14.35 2.60 11.27
C HIS A 134 -14.82 3.79 10.44
N LEU A 135 -14.94 3.61 9.13
CA LEU A 135 -15.57 4.58 8.26
C LEU A 135 -17.06 4.25 8.20
N SER A 136 -17.86 5.02 8.93
CA SER A 136 -19.31 4.98 8.81
C SER A 136 -19.70 5.25 7.36
N GLN A 137 -20.52 4.38 6.78
CA GLN A 137 -21.34 4.72 5.61
C GLN A 137 -22.60 5.43 6.07
#